data_AF-A0A9W5N7Q0-F1
#
_entry.id   AF-A0A9W5N7Q0-F1
#
_cell.length_a   1.000
_cell.length_b   1.000
_cell.length_c   1.000
_cell.angle_alpha   90.00
_cell.angle_beta   90.00
_cell.angle_gamma   90.00
#
_symmetry.space_group_name_H-M   'P 1'
#
loop_
_entity.id
_entity.type
_entity.pdbx_description
1 polymer ?
#
loop_
_entity_poly.entity_id
_entity_poly.type
_entity_poly.pdbx_seq_one_letter_code
_entity_poly.pdbx_strand_id
1 'polypeptide(L)'
;MQTIYQTTIVQIGECAREALADNMLITFREGAPADIQDYCFIHCHGELTGQLKPGIHFELNGQHYAVTAVGDVAQQNLQELGHITLRFDGEARAEYPGTVHVAGPLPQGIEPGCQLKFVA
;
A
#
# COMPACT_ATOMS: atom_id res chain seq x y z
N MET A 1 7.21 -11.97 13.78
CA MET A 1 6.58 -11.23 12.67
C MET A 1 5.33 -11.98 12.30
N GLN A 2 4.17 -11.43 12.64
CA GLN A 2 2.86 -11.97 12.28
C GLN A 2 2.30 -11.14 11.15
N THR A 3 1.90 -11.78 10.05
CA THR A 3 1.25 -11.10 8.93
C THR A 3 -0.14 -10.64 9.35
N ILE A 4 -0.34 -9.33 9.42
CA ILE A 4 -1.63 -8.73 9.79
C ILE A 4 -2.51 -8.46 8.57
N TYR A 5 -1.90 -8.28 7.39
CA TYR A 5 -2.60 -8.10 6.13
C TYR A 5 -1.80 -8.74 5.02
N GLN A 6 -2.48 -9.40 4.10
CA GLN A 6 -1.84 -9.93 2.90
C GLN A 6 -2.81 -9.82 1.72
N THR A 7 -2.30 -9.33 0.61
CA THR A 7 -3.00 -9.33 -0.67
C THR A 7 -2.03 -9.54 -1.82
N THR A 8 -2.58 -9.79 -3.01
CA THR A 8 -1.84 -9.97 -4.26
C THR A 8 -2.35 -8.94 -5.26
N ILE A 9 -1.41 -8.22 -5.86
CA ILE A 9 -1.70 -7.29 -6.96
C ILE A 9 -2.13 -8.12 -8.16
N VAL A 10 -3.28 -7.79 -8.73
CA VAL A 10 -3.83 -8.46 -9.92
C VAL A 10 -3.70 -7.63 -11.17
N GLN A 11 -3.68 -6.30 -11.02
CA GLN A 11 -3.57 -5.37 -12.13
C GLN A 11 -2.87 -4.09 -11.66
N ILE A 12 -2.15 -3.46 -12.56
CA ILE A 12 -1.41 -2.23 -12.31
C ILE A 12 -1.77 -1.27 -13.42
N GLY A 13 -2.23 -0.08 -13.06
CA GLY A 13 -2.51 0.97 -14.03
C GLY A 13 -1.26 1.51 -14.72
N GLU A 14 -1.42 2.08 -15.91
CA GLU A 14 -0.30 2.59 -16.70
C GLU A 14 0.41 3.76 -15.99
N CYS A 15 -0.37 4.70 -15.44
CA CYS A 15 0.13 5.83 -14.65
C CYS A 15 0.49 5.49 -13.19
N ALA A 16 0.11 4.31 -12.68
CA ALA A 16 0.44 3.90 -11.31
C ALA A 16 1.96 3.83 -11.06
N ARG A 17 2.73 3.51 -12.11
CA ARG A 17 4.20 3.46 -12.07
C ARG A 17 4.82 4.86 -11.99
N GLU A 18 4.18 5.86 -12.58
CA GLU A 18 4.62 7.26 -12.50
C GLU A 18 4.39 7.81 -11.10
N ALA A 19 3.22 7.53 -10.50
CA ALA A 19 2.96 7.87 -9.11
C ALA A 19 4.01 7.24 -8.18
N LEU A 20 4.38 5.98 -8.43
CA LEU A 20 5.44 5.31 -7.69
C LEU A 20 6.80 6.00 -7.85
N ALA A 21 7.11 6.51 -9.05
CA ALA A 21 8.33 7.27 -9.29
C ALA A 21 8.36 8.59 -8.49
N ASP A 22 7.21 9.15 -8.14
CA ASP A 22 7.06 10.29 -7.21
C ASP A 22 7.02 9.87 -5.72
N ASN A 23 7.37 8.62 -5.42
CA ASN A 23 7.30 8.02 -4.08
C ASN A 23 5.89 7.79 -3.54
N MET A 24 4.88 7.69 -4.41
CA MET A 24 3.48 7.52 -4.04
C MET A 24 2.88 6.25 -4.66
N LEU A 25 2.57 5.26 -3.83
CA LEU A 25 1.91 4.03 -4.24
C LEU A 25 0.47 4.04 -3.76
N ILE A 26 -0.47 4.13 -4.68
CA ILE A 26 -1.89 4.14 -4.39
C ILE A 26 -2.44 2.74 -4.66
N THR A 27 -2.96 2.07 -3.65
CA THR A 27 -3.59 0.76 -3.84
C THR A 27 -5.10 0.92 -4.01
N PHE A 28 -5.75 -0.03 -4.67
CA PHE A 28 -7.20 -0.11 -4.69
C PHE A 28 -7.64 -1.58 -4.76
N ARG A 29 -8.81 -1.90 -4.21
CA ARG A 29 -9.39 -3.24 -4.42
C ARG A 29 -9.95 -3.44 -5.83
N GLU A 30 -10.14 -4.69 -6.19
CA GLU A 30 -10.99 -5.08 -7.33
C GLU A 30 -12.38 -4.42 -7.25
N GLY A 31 -12.76 -3.68 -8.29
CA GLY A 31 -14.02 -2.91 -8.33
C GLY A 31 -13.85 -1.40 -8.54
N ALA A 32 -12.60 -0.91 -8.60
CA ALA A 32 -12.31 0.47 -9.00
C ALA A 32 -12.82 0.76 -10.43
N PRO A 33 -13.37 1.95 -10.71
CA PRO A 33 -13.75 2.35 -12.07
C PRO A 33 -12.51 2.41 -13.00
N ALA A 34 -12.74 2.18 -14.30
CA ALA A 34 -11.72 2.16 -15.37
C ALA A 34 -10.77 3.37 -15.36
N ASP A 35 -11.31 4.55 -15.04
CA ASP A 35 -10.53 5.79 -14.96
C ASP A 35 -9.53 5.81 -13.81
N ILE A 36 -9.88 5.23 -12.66
CA ILE A 36 -9.06 5.28 -11.43
C ILE A 36 -8.04 4.15 -11.41
N GLN A 37 -8.39 2.99 -11.98
CA GLN A 37 -7.50 1.83 -12.00
C GLN A 37 -6.21 2.09 -12.80
N ASP A 38 -6.20 3.08 -13.69
CA ASP A 38 -4.98 3.47 -14.43
C ASP A 38 -3.93 4.16 -13.55
N TYR A 39 -4.35 4.76 -12.43
CA TYR A 39 -3.46 5.42 -11.47
C TYR A 39 -3.19 4.59 -10.21
N CYS A 40 -3.78 3.40 -10.12
CA CYS A 40 -3.77 2.59 -8.90
C CYS A 40 -3.23 1.17 -9.11
N PHE A 41 -2.69 0.60 -8.04
CA PHE A 41 -2.34 -0.81 -7.94
C PHE A 41 -3.56 -1.59 -7.47
N ILE A 42 -4.18 -2.33 -8.39
CA ILE A 42 -5.36 -3.13 -8.10
C ILE A 42 -4.94 -4.46 -7.49
N HIS A 43 -5.49 -4.77 -6.33
CA HIS A 43 -5.24 -6.02 -5.62
C HIS A 43 -6.53 -6.71 -5.18
N CYS A 44 -6.44 -8.01 -4.93
CA CYS A 44 -7.57 -8.78 -4.39
C CYS A 44 -7.97 -8.31 -2.99
N HIS A 45 -9.16 -8.71 -2.57
CA HIS A 45 -9.57 -8.53 -1.17
C HIS A 45 -8.60 -9.30 -0.24
N GLY A 46 -7.87 -8.56 0.60
CA GLY A 46 -7.01 -9.11 1.64
C GLY A 46 -7.70 -9.06 2.99
N GLU A 47 -7.43 -10.06 3.84
CA GLU A 47 -7.96 -10.08 5.21
C GLU A 47 -7.03 -9.30 6.13
N LEU A 48 -7.57 -8.25 6.75
CA LEU A 48 -6.88 -7.49 7.79
C LEU A 48 -7.22 -8.10 9.15
N THR A 49 -6.26 -8.84 9.72
CA THR A 49 -6.38 -9.52 11.03
C THR A 49 -5.79 -8.71 12.19
N GLY A 50 -5.07 -7.62 11.89
CA GLY A 50 -4.42 -6.77 12.89
C GLY A 50 -4.59 -5.29 12.64
N GLN A 51 -3.83 -4.47 13.37
CA GLN A 51 -3.91 -3.01 13.28
C GLN A 51 -2.74 -2.42 12.51
N LEU A 52 -3.04 -1.49 11.61
CA LEU A 52 -2.06 -0.72 10.86
C LEU A 52 -1.58 0.43 11.77
N LYS A 53 -0.34 0.34 12.24
CA LYS A 53 0.25 1.31 13.18
C LYS A 53 1.72 1.56 12.85
N PRO A 54 2.28 2.73 13.19
CA PRO A 54 3.71 2.97 13.04
C PRO A 54 4.52 1.94 13.84
N GLY A 55 5.65 1.51 13.27
CA GLY A 55 6.54 0.49 13.81
C GLY A 55 6.32 -0.93 13.27
N ILE A 56 5.28 -1.15 12.45
CA ILE A 56 5.14 -2.40 11.67
C ILE A 56 6.02 -2.34 10.41
N HIS A 57 6.09 -3.45 9.68
CA HIS A 57 6.78 -3.49 8.38
C HIS A 57 5.78 -3.75 7.25
N PHE A 58 5.97 -3.05 6.15
CA PHE A 58 5.32 -3.28 4.88
C PHE A 58 6.25 -4.08 3.99
N GLU A 59 5.77 -5.17 3.42
CA GLU A 59 6.50 -6.02 2.50
C GLU A 59 5.85 -5.98 1.12
N LEU A 60 6.64 -5.73 0.09
CA LEU A 60 6.20 -5.78 -1.30
C LEU A 60 7.22 -6.56 -2.13
N ASN A 61 6.79 -7.66 -2.73
CA ASN A 61 7.65 -8.50 -3.59
C ASN A 61 8.98 -8.93 -2.92
N GLY A 62 8.96 -9.15 -1.60
CA GLY A 62 10.16 -9.50 -0.81
C GLY A 62 11.04 -8.32 -0.40
N GLN A 63 10.66 -7.08 -0.73
CA GLN A 63 11.29 -5.88 -0.18
C GLN A 63 10.55 -5.44 1.08
N HIS A 64 11.31 -5.05 2.11
CA HIS A 64 10.78 -4.67 3.42
C HIS A 64 10.93 -3.18 3.63
N TYR A 65 9.87 -2.55 4.11
CA TYR A 65 9.76 -1.12 4.36
C TYR A 65 9.28 -0.89 5.79
N ALA A 66 9.96 -0.04 6.54
CA ALA A 66 9.56 0.24 7.91
C ALA A 66 8.44 1.28 7.91
N VAL A 67 7.28 0.97 8.48
CA VAL A 67 6.17 1.93 8.55
C VAL A 67 6.49 2.97 9.63
N THR A 68 6.67 4.22 9.23
CA THR A 68 7.04 5.34 10.11
C THR A 68 5.82 6.11 10.60
N ALA A 69 4.77 6.21 9.78
CA ALA A 69 3.52 6.85 10.14
C ALA A 69 2.33 6.17 9.47
N VAL A 70 1.18 6.18 10.14
CA VAL A 70 -0.09 5.67 9.63
C VAL A 70 -1.17 6.69 9.92
N GLY A 71 -1.92 7.09 8.89
CA GLY A 71 -3.08 7.95 9.05
C GLY A 71 -4.25 7.20 9.71
N ASP A 72 -5.07 7.95 10.45
CA ASP A 72 -6.16 7.41 11.28
C ASP A 72 -7.21 6.62 10.46
N VAL A 73 -7.48 7.03 9.22
CA VAL A 73 -8.45 6.36 8.33
C VAL A 73 -7.82 5.39 7.32
N ALA A 74 -6.49 5.29 7.27
CA ALA A 74 -5.79 4.45 6.31
C ALA A 74 -6.19 2.97 6.48
N GLN A 75 -6.26 2.50 7.72
CA GLN A 75 -6.70 1.14 8.02
C GLN A 75 -8.13 0.89 7.55
N GLN A 76 -9.05 1.80 7.85
CA GLN A 76 -10.45 1.66 7.47
C GLN A 76 -10.61 1.66 5.95
N ASN A 77 -9.93 2.58 5.24
CA ASN A 77 -9.98 2.62 3.78
C ASN A 77 -9.38 1.35 3.15
N LEU A 78 -8.32 0.78 3.72
CA LEU A 78 -7.77 -0.51 3.27
C LEU A 78 -8.81 -1.63 3.43
N GLN A 79 -9.52 -1.66 4.56
CA GLN A 79 -10.48 -2.71 4.86
C GLN A 79 -11.77 -2.60 4.03
N GLU A 80 -12.32 -1.39 3.88
CA GLU A 80 -13.57 -1.14 3.15
C GLU A 80 -13.36 -1.09 1.63
N LEU A 81 -12.35 -0.33 1.20
CA LEU A 81 -12.12 0.02 -0.20
C LEU A 81 -10.83 -0.59 -0.78
N GLY A 82 -9.98 -1.23 0.03
CA GLY A 82 -8.62 -1.59 -0.41
C GLY A 82 -7.78 -0.39 -0.82
N HIS A 83 -8.18 0.81 -0.40
CA HIS A 83 -7.60 2.05 -0.89
C HIS A 83 -6.71 2.68 0.18
N ILE A 84 -5.41 2.71 -0.07
CA ILE A 84 -4.46 3.46 0.75
C ILE A 84 -3.42 4.13 -0.12
N THR A 85 -2.85 5.20 0.40
CA THR A 85 -1.70 5.85 -0.21
C THR A 85 -0.47 5.52 0.62
N LEU A 86 0.46 4.78 0.06
CA LEU A 86 1.77 4.52 0.64
C LEU A 86 2.76 5.55 0.11
N ARG A 87 3.45 6.25 0.99
CA ARG A 87 4.53 7.18 0.64
C ARG A 87 5.87 6.67 1.14
N PHE A 88 6.87 6.65 0.27
CA PHE A 88 8.22 6.17 0.57
C PHE A 88 9.17 7.30 0.98
N ASP A 89 8.67 8.31 1.70
CA ASP A 89 9.48 9.44 2.20
C ASP A 89 10.05 9.20 3.62
N GLY A 90 9.53 8.23 4.36
CA GLY A 90 9.95 7.92 5.73
C GLY A 90 9.55 8.97 6.78
N GLU A 91 8.57 9.84 6.51
CA GLU A 91 8.11 10.82 7.46
C GLU A 91 7.48 10.19 8.71
N ALA A 92 7.70 10.84 9.85
CA ALA A 92 7.22 10.37 11.15
C ALA A 92 5.75 10.76 11.43
N ARG A 93 5.11 11.51 10.52
CA ARG A 93 3.74 11.98 10.68
C ARG A 93 2.98 11.83 9.37
N ALA A 94 1.76 11.29 9.45
CA ALA A 94 0.90 11.17 8.29
C ALA A 94 0.40 12.56 7.87
N GLU A 95 0.71 12.97 6.64
CA GLU A 95 0.22 14.23 6.07
C GLU A 95 -1.31 14.19 5.87
N TYR A 96 -1.81 13.03 5.44
CA TYR A 96 -3.24 12.78 5.27
C TYR A 96 -3.69 11.57 6.11
N PRO A 97 -4.95 11.55 6.56
CA PRO A 97 -5.44 10.47 7.40
C PRO A 97 -5.55 9.14 6.65
N GLY A 98 -5.53 9.13 5.31
CA GLY A 98 -5.51 7.92 4.48
C GLY A 98 -4.11 7.49 4.00
N THR A 99 -3.06 8.19 4.44
CA THR A 99 -1.68 7.96 3.96
C THR A 99 -0.86 7.21 4.99
N VAL A 100 0.00 6.33 4.49
CA VAL A 100 0.94 5.53 5.26
C VAL A 100 2.34 5.89 4.79
N HIS A 101 3.17 6.40 5.68
CA HIS A 101 4.55 6.72 5.36
C HIS A 101 5.43 5.54 5.74
N VAL A 102 6.32 5.17 4.83
CA VAL A 102 7.26 4.08 4.98
C VAL A 102 8.68 4.54 4.65
N ALA A 103 9.64 4.03 5.40
CA ALA A 103 11.06 4.26 5.15
C ALA A 103 11.64 3.09 4.36
N GLY A 104 12.28 3.42 3.23
CA GLY A 104 13.03 2.49 2.40
C GLY A 104 13.11 2.94 0.94
N PRO A 105 13.79 2.17 0.07
CA PRO A 105 13.89 2.50 -1.35
C PRO A 105 12.54 2.39 -2.06
N LEU A 106 12.40 2.96 -3.25
CA LEU A 106 11.20 2.68 -4.04
C LEU A 106 11.21 1.25 -4.57
N PRO A 107 10.09 0.52 -4.48
CA PRO A 107 9.99 -0.77 -5.12
C PRO A 107 10.09 -0.63 -6.63
N GLN A 108 10.84 -1.54 -7.25
CA GLN A 108 11.02 -1.59 -8.70
C GLN A 108 10.48 -2.91 -9.23
N GLY A 109 9.93 -2.88 -10.45
CA GLY A 109 9.41 -4.08 -11.09
C GLY A 109 8.20 -4.68 -10.37
N ILE A 110 7.29 -3.84 -9.88
CA ILE A 110 5.99 -4.33 -9.42
C ILE A 110 5.23 -4.83 -10.65
N GLU A 111 4.83 -6.09 -10.61
CA GLU A 111 4.08 -6.76 -11.67
C GLU A 111 2.82 -7.40 -11.06
N PRO A 112 1.76 -7.61 -11.87
CA PRO A 112 0.63 -8.42 -11.43
C PRO A 112 1.11 -9.81 -10.99
N GLY A 113 0.70 -10.24 -9.81
CA GLY A 113 1.20 -11.41 -9.09
C GLY A 113 2.08 -11.06 -7.88
N CYS A 114 2.56 -9.81 -7.77
CA CYS A 114 3.31 -9.37 -6.60
C CYS A 114 2.45 -9.44 -5.33
N GLN A 115 3.04 -9.99 -4.27
CA GLN A 115 2.42 -10.03 -2.96
C GLN A 115 2.77 -8.79 -2.15
N LEU A 116 1.74 -8.23 -1.53
CA LEU A 116 1.79 -7.11 -0.62
C LEU A 116 1.37 -7.61 0.76
N LYS A 117 2.20 -7.35 1.78
CA LYS A 117 1.97 -7.84 3.14
C LYS A 117 2.27 -6.73 4.13
N PHE A 118 1.48 -6.65 5.20
CA PHE A 118 1.85 -5.90 6.39
C PHE A 118 2.13 -6.90 7.50
N VAL A 119 3.28 -6.74 8.17
CA VAL A 119 3.73 -7.63 9.25
C VAL A 119 4.00 -6.82 10.51
N ALA A 120 3.47 -7.29 11.64
CA ALA A 120 3.63 -6.68 12.97
C ALA A 120 4.36 -7.61 13.95
#